data_AF-A0A816J8P2-F1
#
_entry.id   AF-A0A816J8P2-F1
#
_cell.length_a   1.000
_cell.length_b   1.000
_cell.length_c   1.000
_cell.angle_alpha   90.00
_cell.angle_beta   90.00
_cell.angle_gamma   90.00
#
_symmetry.space_group_name_H-M   'P 1'
#
loop_
_entity.id
_entity.type
_entity.pdbx_description
1 polymer ?
#
loop_
_entity_poly.entity_id
_entity_poly.type
_entity_poly.pdbx_seq_one_letter_code
_entity_poly.pdbx_strand_id
1 'polypeptide(L)'
;MLRHDLHAAAYFFNPAFMYDQKNFSKKPEILKAMLNLMEKQKGSDITKIFEGMTMYREREKSFSHSSALSCSKTTRPDEWWKFFGYDVPVLQKLAIRILSQTASSSGCERNWSVFERIHTKRRNRLEHQRLNDLVYVHYNLRLQDR
;
A
#
# COMPACT_ATOMS: atom_id res chain seq x y z
N MET A 1 0.58 -17.02 -3.06
CA MET A 1 1.13 -16.71 -1.72
C MET A 1 1.63 -15.26 -1.65
N LEU A 2 0.83 -14.28 -2.08
CA LEU A 2 1.24 -12.88 -2.30
C LEU A 2 0.43 -11.84 -1.51
N ARG A 3 -0.59 -12.30 -0.76
CA ARG A 3 -1.53 -11.39 -0.07
C ARG A 3 -1.17 -11.18 1.40
N HIS A 4 -0.63 -12.18 2.09
CA HIS A 4 -0.38 -12.09 3.53
C HIS A 4 0.64 -11.00 3.89
N ASP A 5 1.80 -10.97 3.22
CA ASP A 5 2.89 -10.06 3.59
C ASP A 5 2.56 -8.59 3.29
N LEU A 6 1.90 -8.33 2.14
CA LEU A 6 1.51 -6.98 1.77
C LEU A 6 0.39 -6.44 2.66
N HIS A 7 -0.60 -7.27 3.02
CA HIS A 7 -1.64 -6.87 3.96
C HIS A 7 -1.07 -6.63 5.37
N ALA A 8 -0.13 -7.47 5.82
CA ALA A 8 0.54 -7.28 7.09
C ALA A 8 1.37 -5.98 7.12
N ALA A 9 2.07 -5.65 6.04
CA ALA A 9 2.79 -4.39 5.92
C ALA A 9 1.85 -3.18 5.84
N ALA A 10 0.75 -3.27 5.10
CA ALA A 10 -0.26 -2.22 5.07
C ALA A 10 -0.88 -1.99 6.46
N TYR A 11 -1.12 -3.06 7.22
CA TYR A 11 -1.57 -2.98 8.61
C TYR A 11 -0.53 -2.27 9.50
N PHE A 12 0.76 -2.64 9.37
CA PHE A 12 1.86 -1.98 10.08
C PHE A 12 1.92 -0.48 9.77
N PHE A 13 1.93 -0.11 8.49
CA PHE A 13 2.08 1.28 8.07
C PHE A 13 0.82 2.14 8.29
N ASN A 14 -0.32 1.56 8.63
CA ASN A 14 -1.51 2.35 8.89
C ASN A 14 -1.45 2.96 10.31
N PRO A 15 -1.36 4.30 10.43
CA PRO A 15 -1.21 4.97 11.73
C PRO A 15 -2.44 4.78 12.62
N ALA A 16 -3.63 4.58 12.03
CA ALA A 16 -4.86 4.32 12.77
C ALA A 16 -4.77 3.00 13.58
N PHE A 17 -4.06 2.00 13.04
CA PHE A 17 -3.83 0.72 13.70
C PHE A 17 -2.58 0.76 14.56
N MET A 18 -1.45 1.24 14.03
CA MET A 18 -0.18 1.31 14.77
C MET A 18 -0.32 2.09 16.08
N TYR A 19 -1.09 3.17 16.08
CA TYR A 19 -1.24 4.02 17.26
C TYR A 19 -2.45 3.68 18.12
N ASP A 20 -3.22 2.65 17.74
CA ASP A 20 -4.23 2.07 18.62
C ASP A 20 -3.57 1.11 19.63
N GLN A 21 -3.09 1.67 20.74
CA GLN A 21 -2.41 0.92 21.81
C GLN A 21 -3.26 -0.22 22.41
N LYS A 22 -4.60 -0.16 22.30
CA LYS A 22 -5.49 -1.18 22.86
C LYS A 22 -5.63 -2.39 21.93
N ASN A 23 -5.61 -2.15 20.61
CA ASN A 23 -5.97 -3.16 19.62
C ASN A 23 -4.82 -3.53 18.67
N PHE A 24 -3.64 -2.91 18.81
CA PHE A 24 -2.52 -3.19 17.93
C PHE A 24 -2.04 -4.64 18.08
N SER A 25 -2.03 -5.36 16.96
CA SER A 25 -1.58 -6.75 16.92
C SER A 25 -0.05 -6.82 16.98
N LYS A 26 0.50 -7.42 18.04
CA LYS A 26 1.95 -7.65 18.23
C LYS A 26 2.45 -8.96 17.61
N LYS A 27 1.71 -9.46 16.61
CA LYS A 27 1.94 -10.73 15.96
C LYS A 27 3.30 -10.75 15.24
N PRO A 28 4.16 -11.77 15.47
CA PRO A 28 5.49 -11.84 14.84
C PRO A 28 5.41 -11.89 13.31
N GLU A 29 4.28 -12.32 12.76
CA GLU A 29 4.01 -12.37 11.33
C GLU A 29 4.08 -10.99 10.66
N ILE A 30 3.74 -9.92 11.38
CA ILE A 30 3.80 -8.54 10.86
C ILE A 30 5.25 -8.11 10.66
N LEU A 31 6.10 -8.40 11.65
CA LEU A 31 7.54 -8.15 11.57
C LEU A 31 8.18 -9.00 10.47
N LYS A 32 7.85 -10.30 10.41
CA LYS A 32 8.35 -11.21 9.38
C LYS A 32 7.98 -10.74 7.96
N ALA A 33 6.73 -10.34 7.75
CA ALA A 33 6.27 -9.78 6.49
C ALA A 33 7.07 -8.52 6.10
N MET A 34 7.42 -7.70 7.09
CA MET A 34 8.21 -6.49 6.84
C MET A 34 9.65 -6.81 6.45
N LEU A 35 10.29 -7.77 7.11
CA LEU A 35 11.62 -8.26 6.73
C LEU A 35 11.63 -8.82 5.31
N ASN A 36 10.65 -9.67 4.95
CA ASN A 36 10.52 -10.22 3.61
C ASN A 36 10.35 -9.13 2.53
N LEU A 37 9.67 -8.02 2.84
CA LEU A 37 9.49 -6.90 1.92
C LEU A 37 10.77 -6.06 1.76
N MET A 38 11.57 -5.95 2.83
CA MET A 38 12.89 -5.29 2.77
C MET A 38 13.87 -6.08 1.92
N GLU A 39 13.94 -7.40 2.08
CA GLU A 39 14.82 -8.26 1.27
C GLU A 39 14.49 -8.17 -0.23
N LYS A 40 13.22 -7.94 -0.58
CA LYS A 40 12.77 -7.74 -1.96
C LYS A 40 13.09 -6.35 -2.52
N GLN A 41 13.39 -5.37 -1.68
CA GLN A 41 13.81 -4.03 -2.10
C GLN A 41 15.30 -4.01 -2.44
N LYS A 42 15.63 -4.25 -3.71
CA LYS A 42 17.00 -4.05 -4.22
C LYS A 42 17.41 -2.57 -4.14
N GLY A 43 18.56 -2.30 -3.52
CA GLY A 43 19.20 -0.97 -3.53
C GLY A 43 18.75 0.01 -2.45
N SER A 44 17.84 -0.38 -1.56
CA SER A 44 17.47 0.43 -0.40
C SER A 44 18.39 0.15 0.78
N ASP A 45 18.76 1.19 1.52
CA ASP A 45 19.53 1.10 2.76
C ASP A 45 18.65 0.49 3.85
N ILE A 46 18.78 -0.82 4.05
CA ILE A 46 17.99 -1.61 5.01
C ILE A 46 18.08 -1.01 6.41
N THR A 47 19.25 -0.50 6.80
CA THR A 47 19.49 0.15 8.10
C THR A 47 18.57 1.36 8.29
N LYS A 48 18.46 2.23 7.28
CA LYS A 48 17.55 3.39 7.32
C LYS A 48 16.08 3.00 7.39
N ILE A 49 15.70 1.88 6.78
CA ILE A 49 14.33 1.36 6.88
C ILE A 49 14.06 0.92 8.33
N PHE A 50 14.97 0.17 8.94
CA PHE A 50 14.83 -0.26 10.33
C PHE A 50 14.76 0.91 11.31
N GLU A 51 15.68 1.86 11.21
CA GLU A 51 15.68 3.07 12.03
C GLU A 51 14.36 3.81 11.88
N GLY A 52 13.89 4.01 10.64
CA GLY A 52 12.62 4.66 10.40
C GLY A 52 11.42 3.89 10.97
N MET A 53 11.45 2.56 10.95
CA MET A 53 10.38 1.74 11.52
C MET A 53 10.33 1.87 13.04
N THR A 54 11.49 1.94 13.69
CA THR A 54 11.58 2.20 15.13
C THR A 54 11.03 3.59 15.44
N MET A 55 11.48 4.63 14.74
CA MET A 55 10.99 6.00 14.94
C MET A 55 9.47 6.11 14.76
N TYR A 56 8.91 5.45 13.74
CA TYR A 56 7.48 5.41 13.50
C TYR A 56 6.73 4.69 14.63
N ARG A 57 7.23 3.55 15.09
CA ARG A 57 6.60 2.77 16.18
C ARG A 57 6.62 3.52 17.50
N GLU A 58 7.76 4.11 17.84
CA GLU A 58 7.98 4.80 19.11
C GLU A 58 7.44 6.25 19.11
N ARG A 59 6.87 6.71 17.97
CA ARG A 59 6.31 8.06 17.78
C ARG A 59 7.34 9.15 18.00
N GLU A 60 8.50 8.98 17.40
CA GLU A 60 9.61 9.93 17.53
C GLU A 60 9.60 10.97 16.39
N LYS A 61 10.28 12.09 16.64
CA LYS A 61 10.45 13.20 15.69
C LYS A 61 9.14 13.63 15.02
N SER A 62 9.04 13.64 13.69
CA SER A 62 7.84 14.03 12.94
C SER A 62 6.57 13.29 13.39
N PHE A 63 6.67 12.07 13.89
CA PHE A 63 5.55 11.27 14.36
C PHE A 63 5.07 11.62 15.78
N SER A 64 5.88 12.35 16.55
CA SER A 64 5.52 12.82 17.90
C SER A 64 4.62 14.05 17.88
N HIS A 65 4.45 14.68 16.71
CA HIS A 65 3.69 15.92 16.59
C HIS A 65 2.21 15.69 16.96
N SER A 66 1.63 16.61 17.71
CA SER A 66 0.23 16.49 18.18
C SER A 66 -0.74 16.28 17.01
N SER A 67 -0.58 17.06 15.93
CA SER A 67 -1.34 16.90 14.68
C SER A 67 -1.19 15.51 14.05
N ALA A 68 0.00 14.91 14.07
CA ALA A 68 0.23 13.56 13.54
C ALA A 68 -0.62 12.54 14.30
N LEU A 69 -0.68 12.66 15.63
CA LEU A 69 -1.48 11.78 16.49
C LEU A 69 -2.98 12.02 16.32
N SER A 70 -3.43 13.28 16.31
CA SER A 70 -4.85 13.63 16.14
C SER A 70 -5.41 13.20 14.78
N CYS A 71 -4.61 13.32 13.72
CA CYS A 71 -5.02 12.97 12.37
C CYS A 71 -4.80 11.50 11.99
N SER A 72 -4.17 10.70 12.87
CA SER A 72 -3.81 9.30 12.60
C SER A 72 -4.99 8.40 12.21
N LYS A 73 -6.20 8.69 12.71
CA LYS A 73 -7.42 7.91 12.44
C LYS A 73 -8.35 8.54 11.39
N THR A 74 -8.19 9.83 11.11
CA THR A 74 -9.12 10.60 10.27
C THR A 74 -8.56 10.88 8.88
N THR A 75 -7.24 10.94 8.74
CA THR A 75 -6.58 11.11 7.45
C THR A 75 -6.35 9.77 6.77
N ARG A 76 -6.43 9.76 5.43
CA ARG A 76 -6.04 8.58 4.66
C ARG A 76 -4.58 8.21 4.96
N PRO A 77 -4.25 6.93 5.18
CA PRO A 77 -2.90 6.53 5.60
C PRO A 77 -1.78 7.01 4.66
N ASP A 78 -1.99 6.93 3.34
CA ASP A 78 -1.02 7.38 2.35
C ASP A 78 -0.77 8.90 2.42
N GLU A 79 -1.82 9.70 2.60
CA GLU A 79 -1.72 11.15 2.79
C GLU A 79 -1.06 11.50 4.13
N TRP A 80 -1.40 10.78 5.20
CA TRP A 80 -0.77 10.98 6.51
C TRP A 80 0.75 10.79 6.43
N TRP A 81 1.22 9.77 5.71
CA TRP A 81 2.65 9.55 5.49
C TRP A 81 3.31 10.67 4.68
N LYS A 82 2.60 11.32 3.73
CA LYS A 82 3.14 12.49 3.01
C LYS A 82 3.42 13.66 3.95
N PHE A 83 2.53 13.92 4.91
CA PHE A 83 2.67 15.05 5.84
C PHE A 83 3.63 14.79 7.00
N PHE A 84 3.65 13.57 7.54
CA PHE A 84 4.36 13.28 8.80
C PHE A 84 5.53 12.31 8.66
N GLY A 85 5.79 11.76 7.47
CA GLY A 85 6.90 10.84 7.23
C GLY A 85 8.23 11.51 6.84
N TYR A 86 8.35 12.84 6.90
CA TYR A 86 9.48 13.58 6.31
C TYR A 86 10.83 13.29 6.97
N ASP A 87 10.88 12.88 8.24
CA ASP A 87 12.11 12.50 8.92
C ASP A 87 12.65 11.11 8.51
N VAL A 88 11.84 10.32 7.80
CA VAL A 88 12.17 8.95 7.39
C VAL A 88 11.90 8.73 5.89
N PRO A 89 12.55 9.49 4.99
CA PRO A 89 12.17 9.57 3.57
C PRO A 89 12.21 8.22 2.82
N VAL A 90 13.12 7.32 3.20
CA VAL A 90 13.18 5.95 2.61
C VAL A 90 11.94 5.16 2.99
N LEU A 91 11.58 5.17 4.28
CA LEU A 91 10.40 4.48 4.79
C LEU A 91 9.11 5.13 4.27
N GLN A 92 9.07 6.46 4.20
CA GLN A 92 7.94 7.23 3.69
C GLN A 92 7.56 6.80 2.28
N LYS A 93 8.55 6.69 1.38
CA LYS A 93 8.32 6.22 0.00
C LYS A 93 7.73 4.80 -0.04
N LEU A 94 8.23 3.91 0.82
CA LEU A 94 7.74 2.54 0.93
C LEU A 94 6.30 2.50 1.45
N ALA A 95 6.02 3.23 2.53
CA ALA A 95 4.70 3.30 3.16
C ALA A 95 3.65 3.87 2.19
N ILE A 96 3.95 4.99 1.53
CA ILE A 96 3.06 5.57 0.50
C ILE A 96 2.81 4.55 -0.61
N ARG A 97 3.86 3.90 -1.14
CA ARG A 97 3.71 2.92 -2.23
C ARG A 97 2.80 1.75 -1.84
N ILE A 98 2.93 1.25 -0.60
CA ILE A 98 2.11 0.13 -0.10
C ILE A 98 0.67 0.59 0.16
N LEU A 99 0.49 1.72 0.84
CA LEU A 99 -0.82 2.21 1.27
C LEU A 99 -1.64 2.82 0.12
N SER A 100 -1.00 3.32 -0.93
CA SER A 100 -1.67 3.78 -2.15
C SER A 100 -2.09 2.62 -3.06
N GLN A 101 -1.70 1.36 -2.77
CA GLN A 101 -2.24 0.23 -3.53
C GLN A 101 -3.71 0.03 -3.21
N THR A 102 -4.55 0.04 -4.25
CA THR A 102 -5.98 -0.21 -4.10
C THR A 102 -6.22 -1.67 -3.69
N ALA A 103 -6.60 -1.90 -2.43
CA ALA A 103 -7.01 -3.21 -1.94
C ALA A 103 -8.47 -3.56 -2.30
N SER A 104 -9.15 -2.79 -3.16
CA SER A 104 -10.53 -3.07 -3.55
C SER A 104 -10.60 -3.92 -4.82
N SER A 105 -11.32 -5.03 -4.75
CA SER A 105 -11.72 -5.79 -5.95
C SER A 105 -12.64 -4.98 -6.85
N SER A 106 -13.35 -3.98 -6.32
CA SER A 106 -14.31 -3.15 -7.07
C SER A 106 -13.73 -2.43 -8.29
N GLY A 107 -12.44 -2.11 -8.28
CA GLY A 107 -11.74 -1.58 -9.45
C GLY A 107 -11.54 -2.67 -10.52
N CYS A 108 -11.13 -3.86 -10.08
CA CYS A 108 -11.01 -5.04 -10.93
C CYS A 108 -12.38 -5.48 -11.47
N GLU A 109 -13.42 -5.54 -10.64
CA GLU A 109 -14.79 -5.90 -11.01
C GLU A 109 -15.35 -4.94 -12.06
N ARG A 110 -15.13 -3.62 -11.90
CA ARG A 110 -15.52 -2.64 -12.94
C ARG A 110 -14.76 -2.84 -14.25
N ASN A 111 -13.47 -3.14 -14.19
CA ASN A 111 -12.72 -3.52 -15.40
C ASN A 111 -13.28 -4.80 -16.03
N TRP A 112 -13.63 -5.79 -15.21
CA TRP A 112 -14.24 -7.05 -15.65
C TRP A 112 -15.64 -6.87 -16.25
N SER A 113 -16.47 -5.95 -15.74
CA SER A 113 -17.78 -5.64 -16.34
C SER A 113 -17.64 -4.92 -17.68
N VAL A 114 -16.69 -3.97 -17.80
CA VAL A 114 -16.38 -3.32 -19.09
C VAL A 114 -15.85 -4.34 -20.09
N PHE A 115 -15.08 -5.29 -19.60
CA PHE A 115 -14.51 -6.39 -20.37
C PHE A 115 -15.55 -7.39 -20.87
N GLU A 116 -16.48 -7.83 -20.02
CA GLU A 116 -17.59 -8.72 -20.39
C GLU A 116 -18.44 -8.11 -21.52
N ARG A 117 -18.57 -6.78 -21.53
CA ARG A 117 -19.24 -6.04 -22.60
C ARG A 117 -18.48 -6.07 -23.94
N ILE A 118 -17.14 -6.13 -23.92
CA ILE A 118 -16.30 -6.23 -25.13
C ILE A 118 -16.32 -7.67 -25.67
N HIS A 119 -16.29 -8.67 -24.78
CA HIS A 119 -16.44 -10.09 -25.10
C HIS A 119 -17.89 -10.57 -24.96
N THR A 120 -18.76 -10.10 -25.86
CA THR A 120 -20.07 -10.74 -26.06
C THR A 120 -19.93 -11.96 -26.97
N LYS A 121 -20.83 -12.96 -26.86
CA LYS A 121 -20.87 -14.16 -27.74
C LYS A 121 -20.85 -13.84 -29.25
N ARG A 122 -21.14 -12.59 -29.63
CA ARG A 122 -21.18 -12.07 -31.01
C ARG A 122 -19.86 -11.45 -31.51
N ARG A 123 -18.88 -11.15 -30.64
CA ARG A 123 -17.57 -10.51 -30.98
C ARG A 123 -16.40 -11.20 -30.25
N ASN A 124 -16.19 -12.49 -30.53
CA ASN A 124 -15.23 -13.32 -29.78
C ASN A 124 -13.97 -13.66 -30.61
N ARG A 125 -13.22 -12.64 -31.04
CA ARG A 125 -12.09 -12.80 -32.00
C ARG A 125 -10.75 -12.19 -31.55
N LEU A 126 -10.58 -11.93 -30.26
CA LEU A 126 -9.32 -11.43 -29.70
C LEU A 126 -8.62 -12.56 -28.94
N GLU A 127 -7.32 -12.75 -29.23
CA GLU A 127 -6.46 -13.66 -28.47
C GLU A 127 -6.27 -13.18 -27.03
N HIS A 128 -6.19 -14.12 -26.09
CA HIS A 128 -6.02 -13.88 -24.66
C HIS A 128 -4.81 -12.99 -24.29
N GLN A 129 -3.75 -12.95 -25.12
CA GLN A 129 -2.60 -12.07 -24.86
C GLN A 129 -2.94 -10.60 -25.13
N ARG A 130 -3.40 -10.25 -26.33
CA ARG A 130 -3.82 -8.88 -26.69
C ARG A 130 -4.90 -8.33 -25.76
N LEU A 131 -5.72 -9.24 -25.27
CA LEU A 131 -6.75 -9.00 -24.29
C LEU A 131 -6.19 -8.53 -22.94
N ASN A 132 -5.22 -9.25 -22.38
CA ASN A 132 -4.56 -8.87 -21.13
C ASN A 132 -3.84 -7.52 -21.27
N ASP A 133 -3.22 -7.27 -22.42
CA ASP A 133 -2.55 -6.01 -22.71
C ASP A 133 -3.54 -4.83 -22.72
N LEU A 134 -4.71 -5.01 -23.34
CA LEU A 134 -5.78 -3.99 -23.35
C LEU A 134 -6.31 -3.70 -21.95
N VAL A 135 -6.53 -4.72 -21.12
CA VAL A 135 -6.98 -4.55 -19.73
C VAL A 135 -5.93 -3.80 -18.91
N TYR A 136 -4.66 -4.16 -19.06
CA TYR A 136 -3.54 -3.51 -18.38
C TYR A 136 -3.45 -2.02 -18.76
N VAL A 137 -3.46 -1.70 -20.06
CA VAL A 137 -3.40 -0.32 -20.54
C VAL A 137 -4.61 0.49 -20.08
N HIS A 138 -5.82 -0.04 -20.23
CA HIS A 138 -7.05 0.67 -19.83
C HIS A 138 -7.07 1.00 -18.33
N TYR A 139 -6.65 0.06 -17.49
CA TYR A 139 -6.57 0.27 -16.05
C TYR A 139 -5.53 1.32 -15.67
N ASN A 140 -4.33 1.25 -16.26
CA ASN A 140 -3.25 2.19 -15.96
C ASN A 140 -3.56 3.61 -16.45
N LEU A 141 -4.14 3.78 -17.64
CA LEU A 141 -4.59 5.09 -18.13
C LEU A 141 -5.60 5.72 -17.16
N ARG A 142 -6.56 4.93 -16.67
CA ARG A 142 -7.55 5.41 -15.71
C ARG A 142 -6.95 5.77 -14.34
N LEU A 143 -5.83 5.16 -13.97
CA LEU A 143 -5.09 5.52 -12.75
C LEU A 143 -4.28 6.81 -12.93
N GLN A 144 -3.88 7.17 -14.15
CA GLN A 144 -3.20 8.43 -14.44
C GLN A 144 -4.14 9.64 -14.44
N ASP A 145 -5.41 9.44 -14.79
CA ASP A 145 -6.46 10.48 -14.75
C ASP A 145 -7.05 10.75 -13.35
N ARG A 146 -6.44 10.21 -12.28
CA ARG A 146 -6.88 10.34 -10.88
C ARG A 146 -5.92 11.20 -10.07
#